data_AF-A0A958XTC8-F1
#
_entry.id   AF-A0A958XTC8-F1
#
_cell.length_a   1.000
_cell.length_b   1.000
_cell.length_c   1.000
_cell.angle_alpha   90.00
_cell.angle_beta   90.00
_cell.angle_gamma   90.00
#
_symmetry.space_group_name_H-M   'P 1'
#
loop_
_entity.id
_entity.type
_entity.pdbx_description
1 polymer ?
#
loop_
_entity_poly.entity_id
_entity_poly.type
_entity_poly.pdbx_seq_one_letter_code
_entity_poly.pdbx_strand_id
1 'polypeptide(L)'
;MSFIDSKNFDAFVRVVDLAFKLIGIVVTVYLFRLGNEIKKEQDRFNIEQKGFDRAITLLKSFVSENPSERYLAIKYSEMLNQRDSFPDEVIIYVKDLLSKDTVSQNIEAANELLQAVNQKAEDQQDKKTLEFLNDQLSEIDPRVYIHIRDESMRHIFKDLITLLEKENFTMPGVQRVTHQYSKTELLYFKKTEREKAEEIAAILRQKAPAEAGLSDLNTRYISGYENSNKIRPFHFELWVK
;
A
#
# COMPACT_ATOMS: atom_id res chain seq x y z
N MET A 1 40.19 -17.36 80.65
CA MET A 1 39.37 -16.22 80.17
C MET A 1 40.23 -15.45 79.17
N SER A 2 40.01 -15.67 77.87
CA SER A 2 40.74 -14.96 76.81
C SER A 2 40.14 -13.56 76.68
N PHE A 3 40.91 -12.53 77.01
CA PHE A 3 40.54 -11.14 76.72
C PHE A 3 40.63 -10.96 75.21
N ILE A 4 39.48 -10.81 74.55
CA ILE A 4 39.42 -10.35 73.16
C ILE A 4 40.07 -8.97 73.12
N ASP A 5 41.11 -8.81 72.31
CA ASP A 5 41.83 -7.56 72.14
C ASP A 5 40.89 -6.49 71.56
N SER A 6 40.53 -5.52 72.40
CA SER A 6 39.61 -4.42 72.08
C SER A 6 39.95 -3.68 70.78
N LYS A 7 41.24 -3.57 70.42
CA LYS A 7 41.67 -2.92 69.18
C LYS A 7 41.25 -3.68 67.93
N ASN A 8 41.25 -5.01 68.00
CA ASN A 8 40.81 -5.86 66.89
C ASN A 8 39.29 -5.82 66.73
N PHE A 9 38.55 -5.63 67.83
CA PHE A 9 37.10 -5.45 67.79
C PHE A 9 36.70 -4.13 67.12
N ASP A 10 37.34 -3.00 67.49
CA ASP A 10 37.06 -1.70 66.87
C ASP A 10 37.41 -1.69 65.37
N ALA A 11 38.52 -2.33 64.99
CA ALA A 11 38.88 -2.49 63.58
C ALA A 11 37.84 -3.31 62.82
N PHE A 12 37.36 -4.41 63.42
CA PHE A 12 36.30 -5.24 62.83
C PHE A 12 35.00 -4.45 62.62
N VAL A 13 34.54 -3.71 63.64
CA VAL A 13 33.32 -2.89 63.54
C VAL A 13 33.44 -1.85 62.42
N ARG A 14 34.61 -1.22 62.26
CA ARG A 14 34.85 -0.26 61.16
C ARG A 14 34.84 -0.92 59.79
N VAL A 15 35.41 -2.12 59.65
CA VAL A 15 35.39 -2.88 58.38
C VAL A 15 33.97 -3.28 58.02
N VAL A 16 33.18 -3.74 59.00
CA VAL A 16 31.78 -4.11 58.81
C VAL A 16 30.94 -2.89 58.40
N ASP A 17 31.08 -1.76 59.07
CA ASP A 17 30.40 -0.50 58.71
C ASP A 17 30.77 -0.04 57.29
N LEU A 18 32.05 -0.11 56.92
CA LEU A 18 32.50 0.21 55.57
C LEU A 18 31.90 -0.74 54.52
N ALA A 19 31.85 -2.05 54.81
CA ALA A 19 31.25 -3.04 53.91
C ALA A 19 29.75 -2.78 53.70
N PHE A 20 28.99 -2.46 54.76
CA PHE A 20 27.57 -2.09 54.63
C PHE A 20 27.37 -0.83 53.78
N LYS A 21 28.22 0.19 53.94
CA LYS A 21 28.19 1.40 53.10
C LYS A 21 28.46 1.09 51.63
N LEU A 22 29.45 0.25 51.34
CA LEU A 22 29.75 -0.17 49.97
C LEU A 22 28.61 -0.99 49.34
N ILE A 23 28.01 -1.92 50.09
CA ILE A 23 26.85 -2.69 49.64
C ILE A 23 25.68 -1.76 49.32
N GLY A 24 25.40 -0.77 50.17
CA GLY A 24 24.33 0.21 49.93
C GLY A 24 24.53 0.99 48.63
N ILE A 25 25.76 1.40 48.33
CA ILE A 25 26.10 2.07 47.07
C ILE A 25 25.88 1.14 45.87
N VAL A 26 26.38 -0.10 45.93
CA VAL A 26 26.23 -1.08 44.83
C VAL A 26 24.76 -1.39 44.56
N VAL A 27 23.96 -1.62 45.60
CA VAL A 27 22.51 -1.87 45.48
C VAL A 27 21.81 -0.68 44.83
N THR A 28 22.15 0.56 45.23
CA THR A 28 21.55 1.77 44.66
C THR A 28 21.89 1.92 43.18
N VAL A 29 23.14 1.70 42.78
CA VAL A 29 23.58 1.74 41.38
C VAL A 29 22.90 0.65 40.55
N TYR A 30 22.75 -0.55 41.10
CA TYR A 30 22.06 -1.66 40.44
C TYR A 30 20.57 -1.38 40.25
N LEU A 31 19.87 -0.88 41.27
CA LEU A 31 18.46 -0.48 41.16
C LEU A 31 18.25 0.66 40.16
N PHE A 32 19.16 1.64 40.14
CA PHE A 32 19.12 2.72 39.15
C PHE A 32 19.29 2.19 37.71
N ARG A 33 20.18 1.22 37.50
CA ARG A 33 20.37 0.57 36.20
C ARG A 33 19.12 -0.20 35.78
N LEU A 34 18.54 -1.01 36.66
CA LEU A 34 17.28 -1.73 36.39
C LEU A 34 16.13 -0.77 36.08
N GLY A 35 16.02 0.33 36.84
CA GLY A 35 15.01 1.37 36.57
C GLY A 35 15.16 2.00 35.18
N ASN A 36 16.40 2.25 34.73
CA ASN A 36 16.66 2.75 33.38
C ASN A 36 16.36 1.73 32.28
N GLU A 37 16.61 0.44 32.51
CA GLU A 37 16.27 -0.63 31.55
C GLU A 37 14.75 -0.80 31.43
N ILE A 38 14.02 -0.85 32.55
CA ILE A 38 12.54 -0.89 32.59
C ILE A 38 11.94 0.33 31.90
N LYS A 39 12.48 1.54 32.15
CA LYS A 39 12.02 2.76 31.49
C LYS A 39 12.20 2.69 29.96
N LYS A 40 13.33 2.18 29.47
CA LYS A 40 13.57 2.00 28.02
C LYS A 40 12.59 1.01 27.40
N GLU A 41 12.20 -0.04 28.12
CA GLU A 41 11.18 -0.98 27.64
C GLU A 41 9.80 -0.32 27.60
N GLN A 42 9.41 0.38 28.67
CA GLN A 42 8.14 1.13 28.70
C GLN A 42 8.06 2.18 27.59
N ASP A 43 9.15 2.92 27.35
CA ASP A 43 9.21 3.91 26.27
C ASP A 43 9.06 3.25 24.89
N ARG A 44 9.66 2.06 24.67
CA ARG A 44 9.46 1.29 23.43
C ARG A 44 8.03 0.83 23.26
N PHE A 45 7.44 0.21 24.29
CA PHE A 45 6.03 -0.19 24.27
C PHE A 45 5.09 0.99 24.02
N ASN A 46 5.34 2.15 24.64
CA ASN A 46 4.55 3.35 24.43
C ASN A 46 4.68 3.89 22.99
N ILE A 47 5.86 3.80 22.38
CA ILE A 47 6.08 4.21 20.98
C ILE A 47 5.36 3.24 20.03
N GLU A 48 5.46 1.94 20.27
CA GLU A 48 4.77 0.90 19.48
C GLU A 48 3.25 1.05 19.60
N GLN A 49 2.72 1.20 20.82
CA GLN A 49 1.28 1.45 21.05
C GLN A 49 0.79 2.70 20.31
N LYS A 50 1.53 3.81 20.37
CA LYS A 50 1.21 5.01 19.58
C LYS A 50 1.26 4.75 18.07
N GLY A 51 2.13 3.85 17.61
CA GLY A 51 2.14 3.36 16.23
C GLY A 51 0.83 2.64 15.89
N PHE A 52 0.44 1.67 16.71
CA PHE A 52 -0.80 0.91 16.55
C PHE A 52 -2.05 1.80 16.60
N ASP A 53 -2.15 2.73 17.56
CA ASP A 53 -3.28 3.64 17.69
C ASP A 53 -3.44 4.54 16.46
N ARG A 54 -2.32 5.01 15.89
CA ARG A 54 -2.29 5.79 14.65
C ARG A 54 -2.75 4.93 13.47
N ALA A 55 -2.24 3.69 13.36
CA ALA A 55 -2.68 2.76 12.33
C ALA A 55 -4.17 2.50 12.43
N ILE A 56 -4.69 2.12 13.60
CA ILE A 56 -6.14 1.88 13.83
C ILE A 56 -6.98 3.10 13.46
N THR A 57 -6.53 4.30 13.82
CA THR A 57 -7.24 5.54 13.47
C THR A 57 -7.27 5.74 11.96
N LEU A 58 -6.14 5.54 11.29
CA LEU A 58 -6.07 5.58 9.82
C LEU A 58 -7.01 4.55 9.20
N LEU A 59 -6.99 3.30 9.67
CA LEU A 59 -7.84 2.23 9.17
C LEU A 59 -9.31 2.59 9.27
N LYS A 60 -9.73 3.15 10.41
CA LYS A 60 -11.11 3.66 10.59
C LYS A 60 -11.44 4.75 9.59
N SER A 61 -10.53 5.69 9.35
CA SER A 61 -10.73 6.76 8.38
C SER A 61 -10.74 6.27 6.93
N PHE A 62 -9.97 5.24 6.59
CA PHE A 62 -9.98 4.62 5.26
C PHE A 62 -11.29 3.91 4.94
N VAL A 63 -11.91 3.26 5.94
CA VAL A 63 -13.20 2.57 5.77
C VAL A 63 -14.41 3.46 6.05
N SER A 64 -14.19 4.75 6.33
CA SER A 64 -15.27 5.71 6.60
C SER A 64 -16.18 5.85 5.38
N GLU A 65 -17.49 5.97 5.59
CA GLU A 65 -18.45 6.27 4.52
C GLU A 65 -18.24 7.69 3.97
N ASN A 66 -17.65 8.60 4.75
CA ASN A 66 -17.38 9.98 4.36
C ASN A 66 -16.17 10.07 3.42
N PRO A 67 -16.35 10.48 2.15
CA PRO A 67 -15.24 10.59 1.20
C PRO A 67 -14.14 11.55 1.65
N SER A 68 -14.48 12.60 2.40
CA SER A 68 -13.50 13.58 2.90
C SER A 68 -12.59 12.98 3.97
N GLU A 69 -13.11 12.10 4.82
CA GLU A 69 -12.29 11.39 5.83
C GLU A 69 -11.31 10.43 5.16
N ARG A 70 -11.76 9.71 4.13
CA ARG A 70 -10.88 8.85 3.32
C ARG A 70 -9.78 9.65 2.64
N TYR A 71 -10.12 10.80 2.04
CA TYR A 71 -9.13 11.71 1.46
C TYR A 71 -8.08 12.17 2.47
N LEU A 72 -8.51 12.60 3.66
CA LEU A 72 -7.61 13.02 4.74
C LEU A 72 -6.73 11.86 5.23
N ALA A 73 -7.26 10.64 5.30
CA ALA A 73 -6.50 9.45 5.64
C ALA A 73 -5.38 9.19 4.62
N ILE A 74 -5.67 9.32 3.32
CA ILE A 74 -4.68 9.20 2.25
C ILE A 74 -3.59 10.27 2.40
N LYS A 75 -3.97 11.55 2.58
CA LYS A 75 -2.99 12.65 2.70
C LYS A 75 -2.15 12.57 3.98
N TYR A 76 -2.73 12.12 5.09
CA TYR A 76 -1.96 11.84 6.29
C TYR A 76 -0.99 10.67 6.09
N SER A 77 -1.41 9.63 5.36
CA SER A 77 -0.55 8.50 5.00
C SER A 77 0.60 8.90 4.08
N GLU A 78 0.36 9.83 3.14
CA GLU A 78 1.41 10.46 2.33
C GLU A 78 2.44 11.17 3.21
N MET A 79 2.00 11.95 4.22
CA MET A 79 2.91 12.57 5.18
C MET A 79 3.70 11.53 6.01
N LEU A 80 3.10 10.40 6.37
CA LEU A 80 3.79 9.32 7.07
C LEU A 80 4.84 8.65 6.16
N ASN A 81 4.53 8.47 4.87
CA ASN A 81 5.47 7.97 3.88
C ASN A 81 6.67 8.90 3.73
N GLN A 82 6.46 10.22 3.70
CA GLN A 82 7.56 11.19 3.67
C GLN A 82 8.45 11.18 4.93
N ARG A 83 7.97 10.61 6.05
CA ARG A 83 8.67 10.58 7.35
C ARG A 83 9.19 9.19 7.75
N ASP A 84 9.32 8.26 6.80
CA ASP A 84 9.74 6.88 7.07
C ASP A 84 8.90 6.18 8.18
N SER A 85 7.61 6.54 8.26
CA SER A 85 6.69 6.06 9.30
C SER A 85 5.40 5.52 8.71
N PHE A 86 5.41 5.14 7.43
CA PHE A 86 4.25 4.59 6.74
C PHE A 86 4.03 3.12 7.15
N PRO A 87 2.83 2.76 7.65
CA PRO A 87 2.53 1.38 8.00
C PRO A 87 2.21 0.57 6.75
N ASP A 88 2.88 -0.58 6.55
CA ASP A 88 2.62 -1.48 5.41
C ASP A 88 1.12 -1.89 5.37
N GLU A 89 0.48 -2.08 6.52
CA GLU A 89 -0.92 -2.51 6.62
C GLU A 89 -1.89 -1.54 5.92
N VAL A 90 -1.51 -0.26 5.77
CA VAL A 90 -2.32 0.75 5.09
C VAL A 90 -2.46 0.45 3.59
N ILE A 91 -1.49 -0.21 2.96
CA ILE A 91 -1.51 -0.53 1.52
C ILE A 91 -2.77 -1.31 1.14
N ILE A 92 -3.18 -2.28 1.96
CA ILE A 92 -4.39 -3.10 1.73
C ILE A 92 -5.63 -2.21 1.60
N TYR A 93 -5.74 -1.19 2.44
CA TYR A 93 -6.88 -0.28 2.46
C TYR A 93 -6.83 0.74 1.32
N VAL A 94 -5.63 1.23 1.00
CA VAL A 94 -5.44 2.11 -0.17
C VAL A 94 -5.81 1.38 -1.46
N LYS A 95 -5.42 0.10 -1.58
CA LYS A 95 -5.85 -0.78 -2.67
C LYS A 95 -7.38 -0.94 -2.69
N ASP A 96 -8.01 -1.20 -1.55
CA ASP A 96 -9.47 -1.31 -1.46
C ASP A 96 -10.18 -0.05 -1.98
N LEU A 97 -9.62 1.13 -1.67
CA LEU A 97 -10.12 2.40 -2.22
C LEU A 97 -9.96 2.52 -3.73
N LEU A 98 -8.83 2.10 -4.29
CA LEU A 98 -8.64 2.09 -5.75
C LEU A 98 -9.69 1.24 -6.46
N SER A 99 -10.08 0.13 -5.84
CA SER A 99 -11.08 -0.79 -6.38
C SER A 99 -12.51 -0.28 -6.19
N LYS A 100 -12.87 0.12 -4.97
CA LYS A 100 -14.28 0.33 -4.56
C LYS A 100 -14.72 1.79 -4.47
N ASP A 101 -13.81 2.74 -4.29
CA ASP A 101 -14.21 4.13 -4.15
C ASP A 101 -14.76 4.66 -5.49
N THR A 102 -15.77 5.51 -5.40
CA THR A 102 -16.43 6.14 -6.54
C THR A 102 -15.98 7.59 -6.71
N VAL A 103 -15.33 8.18 -5.70
CA VAL A 103 -14.88 9.57 -5.72
C VAL A 103 -13.51 9.65 -6.39
N SER A 104 -13.48 10.24 -7.60
CA SER A 104 -12.25 10.36 -8.42
C SER A 104 -11.07 10.96 -7.66
N GLN A 105 -11.30 11.95 -6.80
CA GLN A 105 -10.25 12.59 -6.00
C GLN A 105 -9.56 11.62 -5.03
N ASN A 106 -10.32 10.72 -4.38
CA ASN A 106 -9.76 9.73 -3.47
C ASN A 106 -8.93 8.72 -4.23
N ILE A 107 -9.40 8.32 -5.40
CA ILE A 107 -8.74 7.31 -6.23
C ILE A 107 -7.43 7.87 -6.81
N GLU A 108 -7.44 9.13 -7.26
CA GLU A 108 -6.23 9.82 -7.70
C GLU A 108 -5.21 9.93 -6.57
N ALA A 109 -5.62 10.40 -5.39
CA ALA A 109 -4.73 10.52 -4.23
C ALA A 109 -4.22 9.14 -3.74
N ALA A 110 -5.04 8.10 -3.77
CA ALA A 110 -4.64 6.74 -3.41
C ALA A 110 -3.59 6.20 -4.41
N ASN A 111 -3.76 6.47 -5.70
CA ASN A 111 -2.81 6.08 -6.74
C ASN A 111 -1.48 6.83 -6.58
N GLU A 112 -1.52 8.14 -6.31
CA GLU A 112 -0.33 8.95 -5.97
C GLU A 112 0.43 8.35 -4.79
N LEU A 113 -0.30 7.99 -3.72
CA LEU A 113 0.29 7.40 -2.53
C LEU A 113 0.98 6.08 -2.84
N LEU A 114 0.32 5.15 -3.55
CA LEU A 114 0.95 3.86 -3.90
C LEU A 114 2.16 4.04 -4.82
N GLN A 115 2.11 4.97 -5.77
CA GLN A 115 3.27 5.30 -6.61
C GLN A 115 4.43 5.86 -5.77
N ALA A 116 4.14 6.76 -4.82
CA ALA A 116 5.17 7.31 -3.93
C ALA A 116 5.75 6.26 -2.98
N VAL A 117 4.95 5.33 -2.49
CA VAL A 117 5.42 4.20 -1.66
C VAL A 117 6.26 3.24 -2.51
N ASN A 118 5.83 2.90 -3.72
CA ASN A 118 6.59 2.04 -4.64
C ASN A 118 7.95 2.66 -5.00
N GLN A 119 7.97 3.91 -5.46
CA GLN A 119 9.20 4.61 -5.82
C GLN A 119 10.18 4.66 -4.64
N LYS A 120 9.67 4.98 -3.45
CA LYS A 120 10.50 5.03 -2.26
C LYS A 120 11.05 3.65 -1.88
N ALA A 121 10.24 2.60 -1.98
CA ALA A 121 10.69 1.24 -1.73
C ALA A 121 11.75 0.79 -2.74
N GLU A 122 11.65 1.21 -4.02
CA GLU A 122 12.70 1.00 -5.02
C GLU A 122 13.99 1.74 -4.65
N ASP A 123 13.89 3.02 -4.29
CA ASP A 123 15.04 3.87 -3.91
C ASP A 123 15.76 3.32 -2.66
N GLN A 124 15.00 2.78 -1.70
CA GLN A 124 15.52 2.18 -0.46
C GLN A 124 15.91 0.71 -0.63
N GLN A 125 15.68 0.11 -1.80
CA GLN A 125 15.83 -1.33 -2.05
C GLN A 125 15.05 -2.20 -1.06
N ASP A 126 13.88 -1.72 -0.60
CA ASP A 126 13.00 -2.44 0.31
C ASP A 126 12.21 -3.51 -0.45
N LYS A 127 12.86 -4.66 -0.65
CA LYS A 127 12.27 -5.80 -1.35
C LYS A 127 10.97 -6.28 -0.72
N LYS A 128 10.85 -6.21 0.61
CA LYS A 128 9.66 -6.70 1.32
C LYS A 128 8.45 -5.85 0.95
N THR A 129 8.59 -4.53 1.00
CA THR A 129 7.51 -3.62 0.62
C THR A 129 7.19 -3.73 -0.87
N LEU A 130 8.19 -3.90 -1.75
CA LEU A 130 7.95 -4.10 -3.18
C LEU A 130 7.20 -5.40 -3.48
N GLU A 131 7.60 -6.52 -2.87
CA GLU A 131 6.90 -7.80 -3.00
C GLU A 131 5.46 -7.70 -2.50
N PHE A 132 5.27 -7.07 -1.34
CA PHE A 132 3.94 -6.85 -0.78
C PHE A 132 3.07 -5.94 -1.65
N LEU A 133 3.61 -4.83 -2.17
CA LEU A 133 2.89 -3.97 -3.10
C LEU A 133 2.50 -4.72 -4.38
N ASN A 134 3.41 -5.48 -4.97
CA ASN A 134 3.15 -6.23 -6.19
C ASN A 134 2.07 -7.30 -5.98
N ASP A 135 2.14 -8.03 -4.87
CA ASP A 135 1.11 -8.99 -4.45
C ASP A 135 -0.25 -8.31 -4.33
N GLN A 136 -0.32 -7.21 -3.57
CA GLN A 136 -1.57 -6.48 -3.36
C GLN A 136 -2.13 -5.83 -4.62
N LEU A 137 -1.27 -5.30 -5.50
CA LEU A 137 -1.69 -4.70 -6.78
C LEU A 137 -2.14 -5.77 -7.78
N SER A 138 -1.54 -6.97 -7.76
CA SER A 138 -1.91 -8.06 -8.68
C SER A 138 -3.35 -8.54 -8.50
N GLU A 139 -3.94 -8.29 -7.33
CA GLU A 139 -5.33 -8.58 -7.00
C GLU A 139 -6.31 -7.47 -7.42
N ILE A 140 -5.84 -6.37 -8.04
CA ILE A 140 -6.74 -5.36 -8.60
C ILE A 140 -7.21 -5.83 -9.98
N ASP A 141 -8.51 -6.06 -10.10
CA ASP A 141 -9.15 -6.45 -11.37
C ASP A 141 -8.85 -5.43 -12.48
N PRO A 142 -8.36 -5.88 -13.64
CA PRO A 142 -8.09 -4.98 -14.75
C PRO A 142 -9.34 -4.31 -15.28
N ARG A 143 -9.23 -3.01 -15.58
CA ARG A 143 -10.32 -2.17 -16.07
C ARG A 143 -10.20 -1.98 -17.57
N VAL A 144 -11.19 -2.41 -18.34
CA VAL A 144 -11.19 -2.20 -19.79
C VAL A 144 -12.34 -1.28 -20.18
N TYR A 145 -11.98 -0.08 -20.64
CA TYR A 145 -12.91 0.92 -21.16
C TYR A 145 -13.12 0.67 -22.65
N ILE A 146 -14.36 0.49 -23.09
CA ILE A 146 -14.67 0.22 -24.49
C ILE A 146 -15.10 1.50 -25.18
N HIS A 147 -14.41 1.86 -26.26
CA HIS A 147 -14.74 2.99 -27.12
C HIS A 147 -15.21 2.49 -28.49
N ILE A 148 -16.46 2.81 -28.84
CA ILE A 148 -17.08 2.48 -30.13
C ILE A 148 -17.40 3.74 -30.92
N ARG A 149 -17.40 3.64 -32.25
CA ARG A 149 -17.84 4.73 -33.13
C ARG A 149 -19.32 4.63 -33.49
N ASP A 150 -19.73 3.43 -33.90
CA ASP A 150 -21.08 3.13 -34.31
C ASP A 150 -21.90 2.65 -33.11
N GLU A 151 -22.92 3.42 -32.76
CA GLU A 151 -23.84 3.11 -31.66
C GLU A 151 -24.54 1.76 -31.86
N SER A 152 -24.68 1.30 -33.12
CA SER A 152 -25.23 -0.01 -33.43
C SER A 152 -24.43 -1.13 -32.76
N MET A 153 -23.13 -0.97 -32.51
CA MET A 153 -22.27 -1.99 -31.89
C MET A 153 -22.47 -2.13 -30.38
N ARG A 154 -23.16 -1.19 -29.71
CA ARG A 154 -23.28 -1.19 -28.24
C ARG A 154 -23.82 -2.52 -27.69
N HIS A 155 -24.81 -3.11 -28.36
CA HIS A 155 -25.42 -4.37 -27.91
C HIS A 155 -24.43 -5.54 -27.99
N ILE A 156 -23.59 -5.59 -29.03
CA ILE A 156 -22.54 -6.62 -29.19
C ILE A 156 -21.57 -6.58 -28.00
N PHE A 157 -21.16 -5.38 -27.60
CA PHE A 157 -20.24 -5.20 -26.48
C PHE A 157 -20.88 -5.42 -25.11
N LYS A 158 -22.21 -5.36 -24.98
CA LYS A 158 -22.90 -5.66 -23.72
C LYS A 158 -22.74 -7.12 -23.31
N ASP A 159 -22.83 -8.04 -24.27
CA ASP A 159 -22.64 -9.47 -24.02
C ASP A 159 -21.18 -9.78 -23.69
N LEU A 160 -20.26 -9.10 -24.38
CA LEU A 160 -18.82 -9.19 -24.11
C LEU A 160 -18.46 -8.68 -22.71
N ILE A 161 -19.09 -7.61 -22.23
CA ILE A 161 -18.91 -7.11 -20.87
C ILE A 161 -19.25 -8.21 -19.85
N THR A 162 -20.41 -8.85 -19.99
CA THR A 162 -20.85 -9.92 -19.07
C THR A 162 -19.88 -11.11 -19.08
N LEU A 163 -19.28 -11.40 -20.23
CA LEU A 163 -18.28 -12.45 -20.36
C LEU A 163 -16.98 -12.08 -19.66
N LEU A 164 -16.47 -10.85 -19.84
CA LEU A 164 -15.22 -10.39 -19.25
C LEU A 164 -15.33 -10.18 -17.74
N GLU A 165 -16.50 -9.75 -17.25
CA GLU A 165 -16.77 -9.67 -15.80
C GLU A 165 -16.63 -11.05 -15.12
N LYS A 166 -16.96 -12.15 -15.82
CA LYS A 166 -16.74 -13.52 -15.30
C LYS A 166 -15.27 -13.94 -15.26
N GLU A 167 -14.41 -13.23 -15.98
CA GLU A 167 -12.96 -13.44 -16.00
C GLU A 167 -12.23 -12.44 -15.06
N ASN A 168 -12.96 -11.81 -14.13
CA ASN A 168 -12.46 -10.81 -13.18
C ASN A 168 -11.91 -9.54 -13.85
N PHE A 169 -12.55 -9.10 -14.95
CA PHE A 169 -12.33 -7.78 -15.51
C PHE A 169 -13.43 -6.81 -15.07
N THR A 170 -13.05 -5.59 -14.70
CA THR A 170 -14.00 -4.50 -14.47
C THR A 170 -14.27 -3.77 -15.78
N MET A 171 -15.54 -3.67 -16.18
CA MET A 171 -15.95 -3.04 -17.44
C MET A 171 -16.89 -1.86 -17.17
N PRO A 172 -16.39 -0.62 -17.04
CA PRO A 172 -17.23 0.53 -16.67
C PRO A 172 -18.35 0.86 -17.67
N GLY A 173 -18.26 0.33 -18.89
CA GLY A 173 -19.29 0.42 -19.90
C GLY A 173 -18.72 0.66 -21.30
N VAL A 174 -19.62 0.97 -22.22
CA VAL A 174 -19.30 1.27 -23.61
C VAL A 174 -19.52 2.76 -23.85
N GLN A 175 -18.49 3.46 -24.31
CA GLN A 175 -18.57 4.88 -24.64
C GLN A 175 -18.56 5.06 -26.15
N ARG A 176 -19.51 5.86 -26.66
CA ARG A 176 -19.45 6.30 -28.05
C ARG A 176 -18.49 7.48 -28.17
N VAL A 177 -17.53 7.38 -29.09
CA VAL A 177 -16.54 8.43 -29.37
C VAL A 177 -16.66 8.89 -30.81
N THR A 178 -16.30 10.15 -31.06
CA THR A 178 -16.29 10.74 -32.42
C THR A 178 -14.91 10.63 -33.08
N HIS A 179 -13.85 10.52 -32.28
CA HIS A 179 -12.49 10.32 -32.76
C HIS A 179 -12.21 8.83 -32.99
N GLN A 180 -11.42 8.50 -34.01
CA GLN A 180 -11.21 7.12 -34.43
C GLN A 180 -9.71 6.84 -34.60
N TYR A 181 -9.26 5.72 -34.05
CA TYR A 181 -8.01 5.09 -34.49
C TYR A 181 -8.26 4.34 -35.80
N SER A 182 -7.27 4.32 -36.68
CA SER A 182 -7.38 3.61 -37.96
C SER A 182 -7.48 2.09 -37.82
N LYS A 183 -7.23 1.56 -36.62
CA LYS A 183 -7.21 0.13 -36.29
C LYS A 183 -7.91 -0.09 -34.95
N THR A 184 -8.41 -1.31 -34.77
CA THR A 184 -8.86 -1.79 -33.45
C THR A 184 -7.62 -2.02 -32.58
N GLU A 185 -7.50 -1.27 -31.48
CA GLU A 185 -6.32 -1.31 -30.60
C GLU A 185 -6.75 -1.42 -29.13
N LEU A 186 -6.01 -2.20 -28.34
CA LEU A 186 -6.08 -2.20 -26.87
C LEU A 186 -4.91 -1.39 -26.34
N LEU A 187 -5.22 -0.21 -25.79
CA LEU A 187 -4.22 0.71 -25.27
C LEU A 187 -3.89 0.36 -23.82
N TYR A 188 -2.60 0.43 -23.48
CA TYR A 188 -2.09 0.34 -22.12
C TYR A 188 -1.12 1.50 -21.85
N PHE A 189 -1.04 1.92 -20.59
CA PHE A 189 -0.43 3.21 -20.23
C PHE A 189 0.84 3.08 -19.39
N LYS A 190 1.10 1.91 -18.80
CA LYS A 190 2.35 1.61 -18.09
C LYS A 190 3.07 0.43 -18.75
N LYS A 191 4.40 0.49 -18.86
CA LYS A 191 5.17 -0.57 -19.54
C LYS A 191 5.07 -1.91 -18.81
N THR A 192 4.98 -1.87 -17.49
CA THR A 192 4.80 -3.05 -16.63
C THR A 192 3.48 -3.78 -16.89
N GLU A 193 2.48 -3.12 -17.49
CA GLU A 193 1.15 -3.69 -17.77
C GLU A 193 1.06 -4.38 -19.14
N ARG A 194 2.15 -4.39 -19.92
CA ARG A 194 2.17 -4.95 -21.29
C ARG A 194 1.69 -6.40 -21.34
N GLU A 195 2.20 -7.27 -20.45
CA GLU A 195 1.84 -8.69 -20.46
C GLU A 195 0.34 -8.89 -20.21
N LYS A 196 -0.22 -8.15 -19.25
CA LYS A 196 -1.65 -8.15 -18.97
C LYS A 196 -2.47 -7.62 -20.15
N ALA A 197 -1.99 -6.59 -20.84
CA ALA A 197 -2.65 -6.10 -22.06
C ALA A 197 -2.71 -7.19 -23.15
N GLU A 198 -1.62 -7.93 -23.37
CA GLU A 198 -1.57 -9.02 -24.35
C GLU A 198 -2.51 -10.18 -23.98
N GLU A 199 -2.58 -10.51 -22.69
CA GLU A 199 -3.53 -11.49 -22.15
C GLU A 199 -4.99 -11.08 -22.43
N ILE A 200 -5.35 -9.83 -22.09
CA ILE A 200 -6.69 -9.28 -22.37
C ILE A 200 -6.98 -9.33 -23.88
N ALA A 201 -6.03 -8.89 -24.71
CA ALA A 201 -6.20 -8.91 -26.16
C ALA A 201 -6.35 -10.33 -26.73
N ALA A 202 -5.70 -11.34 -26.13
CA ALA A 202 -5.87 -12.74 -26.51
C ALA A 202 -7.28 -13.26 -26.15
N ILE A 203 -7.76 -12.96 -24.94
CA ILE A 203 -9.12 -13.33 -24.49
C ILE A 203 -10.17 -12.67 -25.39
N LEU A 204 -10.02 -11.38 -25.68
CA LEU A 204 -10.91 -10.62 -26.57
C LEU A 204 -10.95 -11.23 -27.97
N ARG A 205 -9.79 -11.57 -28.56
CA ARG A 205 -9.73 -12.23 -29.87
C ARG A 205 -10.41 -13.60 -29.89
N GLN A 206 -10.28 -14.36 -28.80
CA GLN A 206 -10.80 -15.73 -28.74
C GLN A 206 -12.31 -15.77 -28.48
N LYS A 207 -12.81 -14.91 -27.58
CA LYS A 207 -14.15 -15.04 -27.03
C LYS A 207 -15.15 -14.01 -27.54
N ALA A 208 -14.70 -12.92 -28.17
CA ALA A 208 -15.62 -11.92 -28.68
C ALA A 208 -16.40 -12.45 -29.91
N PRO A 209 -17.66 -12.03 -30.10
CA PRO A 209 -18.40 -12.31 -31.33
C PRO A 209 -17.65 -11.79 -32.56
N ALA A 210 -17.80 -12.47 -33.70
CA ALA A 210 -17.12 -12.08 -34.94
C ALA A 210 -17.54 -10.66 -35.39
N GLU A 211 -18.77 -10.27 -35.10
CA GLU A 211 -19.37 -8.97 -35.37
C GLU A 211 -18.69 -7.84 -34.59
N ALA A 212 -17.99 -8.15 -33.49
CA ALA A 212 -17.22 -7.16 -32.73
C ALA A 212 -15.95 -6.72 -33.48
N GLY A 213 -15.53 -7.44 -34.52
CA GLY A 213 -14.39 -7.05 -35.36
C GLY A 213 -13.05 -7.05 -34.62
N LEU A 214 -12.89 -7.91 -33.60
CA LEU A 214 -11.70 -7.96 -32.74
C LEU A 214 -10.63 -8.96 -33.22
N SER A 215 -10.79 -9.63 -34.37
CA SER A 215 -9.81 -10.62 -34.87
C SER A 215 -8.40 -10.06 -35.04
N ASP A 216 -8.32 -8.79 -35.46
CA ASP A 216 -7.08 -8.08 -35.75
C ASP A 216 -6.67 -7.12 -34.62
N LEU A 217 -7.21 -7.33 -33.41
CA LEU A 217 -6.90 -6.52 -32.23
C LEU A 217 -5.41 -6.60 -31.91
N ASN A 218 -4.76 -5.44 -31.84
CA ASN A 218 -3.37 -5.30 -31.42
C ASN A 218 -3.29 -4.52 -30.11
N THR A 219 -2.28 -4.78 -29.27
CA THR A 219 -1.99 -3.92 -28.12
C THR A 219 -1.11 -2.75 -28.52
N ARG A 220 -1.21 -1.63 -27.79
CA ARG A 220 -0.36 -0.46 -28.02
C ARG A 220 -0.06 0.28 -26.72
N TYR A 221 1.22 0.58 -26.51
CA TYR A 221 1.66 1.43 -25.41
C TYR A 221 1.42 2.91 -25.72
N ILE A 222 0.84 3.63 -24.76
CA ILE A 222 0.71 5.08 -24.80
C ILE A 222 1.72 5.68 -23.81
N SER A 223 2.77 6.31 -24.35
CA SER A 223 3.80 6.96 -23.53
C SER A 223 3.29 8.24 -22.86
N GLY A 224 4.00 8.67 -21.81
CA GLY A 224 3.67 9.88 -21.05
C GLY A 224 2.81 9.65 -19.81
N TYR A 225 2.38 8.40 -19.57
CA TYR A 225 1.52 8.04 -18.45
C TYR A 225 2.16 7.13 -17.39
N GLU A 226 3.44 6.77 -17.55
CA GLU A 226 4.13 5.83 -16.65
C GLU A 226 4.01 6.25 -15.17
N ASN A 227 4.23 7.55 -14.91
CA ASN A 227 4.17 8.16 -13.58
C ASN A 227 2.93 9.05 -13.42
N SER A 228 1.94 8.90 -14.30
CA SER A 228 0.72 9.71 -14.23
C SER A 228 -0.18 9.17 -13.12
N ASN A 229 -0.67 10.09 -12.29
CA ASN A 229 -1.71 9.84 -11.31
C ASN A 229 -3.12 9.79 -11.95
N LYS A 230 -3.27 10.35 -13.17
CA LYS A 230 -4.55 10.44 -13.90
C LYS A 230 -5.04 9.10 -14.45
N ILE A 231 -4.15 8.12 -14.56
CA ILE A 231 -4.46 6.79 -15.05
C ILE A 231 -4.32 5.81 -13.89
N ARG A 232 -5.38 5.05 -13.63
CA ARG A 232 -5.42 4.05 -12.57
C ARG A 232 -4.51 2.87 -12.92
N PRO A 233 -3.99 2.11 -11.95
CA PRO A 233 -3.37 0.82 -12.23
C PRO A 233 -4.33 -0.09 -12.99
N PHE A 234 -3.80 -0.87 -13.93
CA PHE A 234 -4.55 -1.79 -14.78
C PHE A 234 -5.69 -1.10 -15.55
N HIS A 235 -5.46 0.12 -16.02
CA HIS A 235 -6.38 0.84 -16.90
C HIS A 235 -6.05 0.54 -18.36
N PHE A 236 -7.01 -0.02 -19.08
CA PHE A 236 -6.89 -0.37 -20.48
C PHE A 236 -8.02 0.26 -21.28
N GLU A 237 -7.75 0.66 -22.51
CA GLU A 237 -8.77 1.23 -23.40
C GLU A 237 -8.85 0.41 -24.69
N LEU A 238 -10.00 -0.22 -24.94
CA LEU A 238 -10.30 -0.90 -26.18
C LEU A 238 -10.95 0.08 -27.15
N TRP A 239 -10.21 0.44 -28.19
CA TRP A 239 -10.69 1.31 -29.26
C TRP A 239 -11.09 0.46 -30.46
N VAL A 240 -12.37 0.51 -30.82
CA VAL A 240 -12.96 -0.30 -31.89
C VAL A 240 -13.17 0.55 -33.13
N LYS A 241 -12.73 0.05 -34.28
CA LYS A 241 -12.84 0.75 -35.56
C LYS A 241 -14.29 0.89 -36.02
#